data_AF-A0A087PKF9-F1
#
_entry.id   AF-A0A087PKF9-F1
#
_cell.length_a   1.000
_cell.length_b   1.000
_cell.length_c   1.000
_cell.angle_alpha   90.00
_cell.angle_beta   90.00
_cell.angle_gamma   90.00
#
_symmetry.space_group_name_H-M   'P 1'
#
loop_
_entity.id
_entity.type
_entity.pdbx_description
1 polymer ?
#
loop_
_entity_poly.entity_id
_entity_poly.type
_entity_poly.pdbx_seq_one_letter_code
_entity_poly.pdbx_strand_id
1 'polypeptide(L)'
;MRKLLLASALGVLSCFSIGHSQTANTPKLTQWGVTLAEVVTPACSTTVTIDQPTFAANVQDMVDSDIFSKKVSPTLGNVAPHYLMNVFEAETAPYIVRSLFMRNPDVNTCHFVFQYVNPDDYGNDTTHRMLSFDFTRAIFQKVNWGRFNVDNLRKIAPNFKGDVAFGKLLSDESIAAMLDLKSNE
;
A
#
# COMPACT_ATOMS: atom_id res chain seq x y z
N MET A 1 21.38 -5.20 -8.61
CA MET A 1 20.91 -3.87 -9.09
C MET A 1 19.84 -4.07 -10.14
N ARG A 2 18.56 -3.96 -9.76
CA ARG A 2 17.44 -3.66 -10.67
C ARG A 2 16.45 -2.82 -9.87
N LYS A 3 16.27 -1.58 -10.30
CA LYS A 3 15.34 -0.61 -9.73
C LYS A 3 13.92 -1.07 -10.08
N LEU A 4 13.07 -1.32 -9.09
CA LEU A 4 11.62 -1.31 -9.30
C LEU A 4 11.26 0.11 -9.76
N LEU A 5 10.76 0.24 -10.99
CA LEU A 5 10.31 1.49 -11.58
C LEU A 5 8.80 1.62 -11.36
N LEU A 6 8.38 2.07 -10.18
CA LEU A 6 6.99 2.49 -9.90
C LEU A 6 6.62 3.85 -10.54
N ALA A 7 7.33 4.26 -11.60
CA ALA A 7 7.22 5.61 -12.17
C ALA A 7 5.99 5.81 -13.08
N SER A 8 5.36 4.75 -13.57
CA SER A 8 4.35 4.85 -14.64
C SER A 8 2.89 4.73 -14.18
N ALA A 9 2.59 4.09 -13.05
CA ALA A 9 1.20 3.91 -12.60
C ALA A 9 0.62 5.11 -11.80
N LEU A 10 1.49 5.91 -11.19
CA LEU A 10 1.12 7.08 -10.36
C LEU A 10 1.26 8.42 -11.12
N GLY A 11 1.55 8.38 -12.42
CA GLY A 11 1.89 9.54 -13.25
C GLY A 11 0.74 10.49 -13.61
N VAL A 12 -0.47 10.28 -13.12
CA VAL A 12 -1.61 11.18 -13.37
C VAL A 12 -2.35 11.49 -12.08
N LEU A 13 -1.68 12.21 -11.17
CA LEU A 13 -2.36 13.05 -10.19
C LEU A 13 -2.31 14.49 -10.72
N SER A 14 -3.06 14.73 -11.79
CA SER A 14 -3.25 16.05 -12.38
C SER A 14 -4.26 16.85 -11.57
N CYS A 15 -3.80 18.01 -11.09
CA CYS A 15 -4.51 19.20 -10.60
C CYS A 15 -6.03 19.12 -10.44
N PHE A 16 -6.53 19.22 -9.20
CA PHE A 16 -7.68 20.07 -8.87
C PHE A 16 -7.58 20.53 -7.41
N SER A 17 -7.35 21.84 -7.22
CA SER A 17 -7.59 22.51 -5.95
C SER A 17 -9.08 22.79 -5.81
N ILE A 18 -9.66 22.38 -4.70
CA ILE A 18 -10.61 23.08 -3.80
C ILE A 18 -11.02 22.02 -2.77
N GLY A 19 -10.90 22.36 -1.48
CA GLY A 19 -11.06 21.42 -0.38
C GLY A 19 -12.40 20.69 -0.45
N HIS A 20 -12.34 19.35 -0.39
CA HIS A 20 -13.30 18.32 0.01
C HIS A 20 -12.54 16.99 -0.22
N SER A 21 -12.78 15.96 0.61
CA SER A 21 -12.20 14.60 0.50
C SER A 21 -11.83 14.21 -0.94
N GLN A 22 -10.53 14.12 -1.25
CA GLN A 22 -10.06 13.71 -2.57
C GLN A 22 -9.75 12.21 -2.52
N THR A 23 -10.58 11.40 -3.18
CA THR A 23 -10.17 10.06 -3.57
C THR A 23 -9.25 10.21 -4.78
N ALA A 24 -7.95 10.01 -4.58
CA ALA A 24 -7.00 9.91 -5.67
C ALA A 24 -7.18 8.56 -6.38
N ASN A 25 -8.23 8.44 -7.17
CA ASN A 25 -8.54 7.24 -7.95
C ASN A 25 -7.65 7.21 -9.20
N THR A 26 -6.47 6.62 -9.09
CA THR A 26 -5.77 6.14 -10.29
C THR A 26 -6.55 4.93 -10.83
N PRO A 27 -7.09 4.98 -12.07
CA PRO A 27 -8.00 3.94 -12.59
C PRO A 27 -7.46 2.51 -12.46
N LYS A 28 -6.14 2.33 -12.59
CA LYS A 28 -5.49 1.03 -12.42
C LYS A 28 -5.52 0.50 -10.98
N LEU A 29 -5.32 1.35 -9.97
CA LEU A 29 -5.40 0.89 -8.57
C LEU A 29 -6.81 0.40 -8.24
N THR A 30 -7.83 1.13 -8.69
CA THR A 30 -9.22 0.73 -8.49
C THR A 30 -9.54 -0.59 -9.19
N GLN A 31 -9.00 -0.81 -10.40
CA GLN A 31 -9.12 -2.10 -11.11
C GLN A 31 -8.51 -3.27 -10.31
N TRP A 32 -7.43 -3.03 -9.58
CA TRP A 32 -6.78 -4.03 -8.70
C TRP A 32 -7.42 -4.11 -7.31
N GLY A 33 -8.57 -3.49 -7.07
CA GLY A 33 -9.24 -3.50 -5.77
C GLY A 33 -8.57 -2.60 -4.73
N VAL A 34 -7.71 -1.67 -5.13
CA VAL A 34 -7.04 -0.73 -4.22
C VAL A 34 -7.70 0.63 -4.30
N THR A 35 -8.11 1.14 -3.14
CA THR A 35 -8.70 2.48 -3.01
C THR A 35 -7.87 3.34 -2.06
N LEU A 36 -7.77 4.62 -2.37
CA LEU A 36 -7.05 5.62 -1.59
C LEU A 36 -8.00 6.77 -1.24
N ALA A 37 -8.31 6.90 0.04
CA ALA A 37 -9.13 7.97 0.58
C ALA A 37 -8.26 8.95 1.38
N GLU A 38 -8.27 10.23 0.99
CA GLU A 38 -7.50 11.28 1.67
C GLU A 38 -8.43 12.37 2.22
N VAL A 39 -8.22 12.70 3.49
CA VAL A 39 -8.78 13.89 4.16
C VAL A 39 -7.61 14.81 4.47
N VAL A 40 -7.63 16.04 3.96
CA VAL A 40 -6.52 17.02 4.07
C VAL A 40 -6.87 18.27 4.87
N THR A 41 -7.99 18.26 5.60
CA THR A 41 -8.44 19.33 6.50
C THR A 41 -8.42 18.83 7.96
N PRO A 42 -8.32 19.70 8.98
CA PRO A 42 -7.20 19.80 9.93
C PRO A 42 -6.67 18.50 10.55
N ALA A 43 -7.50 17.46 10.68
CA ALA A 43 -7.09 16.10 11.03
C ALA A 43 -6.76 15.31 9.76
N CYS A 44 -5.60 15.60 9.14
CA CYS A 44 -5.19 14.91 7.92
C CYS A 44 -5.13 13.40 8.14
N SER A 45 -5.78 12.65 7.25
CA SER A 45 -5.69 11.20 7.22
C SER A 45 -5.69 10.65 5.80
N THR A 46 -4.99 9.53 5.63
CA THR A 46 -4.93 8.78 4.39
C THR A 46 -5.22 7.32 4.70
N THR A 47 -6.26 6.76 4.08
CA THR A 47 -6.62 5.35 4.21
C THR A 47 -6.45 4.65 2.88
N VAL A 48 -5.63 3.60 2.86
CA VAL A 48 -5.50 2.66 1.76
C VAL A 48 -6.33 1.43 2.11
N THR A 49 -7.29 1.09 1.27
CA THR A 49 -8.10 -0.13 1.43
C THR A 49 -7.86 -1.06 0.25
N ILE A 50 -7.50 -2.30 0.55
CA ILE A 50 -7.34 -3.37 -0.43
C ILE A 50 -8.53 -4.33 -0.34
N ASP A 51 -9.33 -4.43 -1.38
CA ASP A 51 -10.30 -5.52 -1.58
C ASP A 51 -9.51 -6.80 -1.87
N GLN A 52 -9.38 -7.68 -0.88
CA GLN A 52 -8.49 -8.84 -0.95
C GLN A 52 -8.89 -9.81 -2.08
N PRO A 53 -10.17 -10.16 -2.30
CA PRO A 53 -10.57 -10.99 -3.44
C PRO A 53 -10.21 -10.38 -4.80
N THR A 54 -10.51 -9.09 -5.00
CA THR A 54 -10.22 -8.39 -6.26
C THR A 54 -8.72 -8.25 -6.48
N PHE A 55 -7.97 -7.94 -5.44
CA PHE A 55 -6.52 -7.85 -5.47
C PHE A 55 -5.88 -9.19 -5.85
N ALA A 56 -6.30 -10.27 -5.20
CA ALA A 56 -5.83 -11.64 -5.49
C ALA A 56 -6.11 -12.06 -6.94
N ALA A 57 -7.30 -11.74 -7.46
CA ALA A 57 -7.69 -12.06 -8.83
C ALA A 57 -6.86 -11.30 -9.90
N ASN A 58 -6.27 -10.17 -9.54
CA ASN A 58 -5.54 -9.29 -10.47
C ASN A 58 -4.00 -9.40 -10.35
N VAL A 59 -3.47 -10.40 -9.64
CA VAL A 59 -2.00 -10.59 -9.49
C VAL A 59 -1.29 -10.69 -10.85
N GLN A 60 -1.86 -11.39 -11.83
CA GLN A 60 -1.27 -11.49 -13.16
C GLN A 60 -1.14 -10.11 -13.83
N ASP A 61 -2.19 -9.27 -13.77
CA ASP A 61 -2.14 -7.93 -14.38
C ASP A 61 -1.13 -7.00 -13.66
N MET A 62 -0.98 -7.16 -12.35
CA MET A 62 0.06 -6.47 -11.58
C MET A 62 1.48 -6.93 -11.94
N VAL A 63 1.67 -8.23 -12.21
CA VAL A 63 2.94 -8.75 -12.76
C VAL A 63 3.18 -8.17 -14.15
N ASP A 64 2.18 -8.15 -15.02
CA ASP A 64 2.28 -7.62 -16.39
C ASP A 64 2.53 -6.11 -16.42
N SER A 65 2.00 -5.38 -15.45
CA SER A 65 2.24 -3.95 -15.24
C SER A 65 3.53 -3.63 -14.46
N ASP A 66 4.39 -4.63 -14.22
CA ASP A 66 5.66 -4.53 -13.49
C ASP A 66 5.53 -3.97 -12.05
N ILE A 67 4.35 -4.11 -11.44
CA ILE A 67 4.13 -3.83 -10.01
C ILE A 67 4.74 -4.94 -9.18
N PHE A 68 4.49 -6.19 -9.57
CA PHE A 68 5.15 -7.36 -9.01
C PHE A 68 6.25 -7.86 -9.94
N SER A 69 7.27 -8.49 -9.34
CA SER A 69 8.31 -9.19 -10.07
C SER A 69 7.70 -10.28 -10.96
N LYS A 70 8.29 -10.51 -12.14
CA LYS A 70 7.94 -11.65 -13.01
C LYS A 70 8.13 -13.04 -12.37
N LYS A 71 8.77 -13.11 -11.20
CA LYS A 71 8.88 -14.33 -10.37
C LYS A 71 7.62 -14.66 -9.57
N VAL A 72 6.73 -13.69 -9.38
CA VAL A 72 5.47 -13.89 -8.64
C VAL A 72 4.53 -14.70 -9.53
N SER A 73 4.16 -15.90 -9.10
CA SER A 73 3.11 -16.66 -9.76
C SER A 73 1.74 -16.04 -9.47
N PRO A 74 0.80 -16.00 -10.44
CA PRO A 74 -0.59 -15.61 -10.19
C PRO A 74 -1.27 -16.49 -9.12
N THR A 75 -0.85 -17.76 -8.98
CA THR A 75 -1.39 -18.67 -7.96
C THR A 75 -1.13 -18.16 -6.55
N LEU A 76 -0.09 -17.34 -6.36
CA LEU A 76 0.22 -16.76 -5.06
C LEU A 76 -0.86 -15.81 -4.56
N GLY A 77 -1.67 -15.23 -5.46
CA GLY A 77 -2.87 -14.47 -5.08
C GLY A 77 -3.86 -15.27 -4.26
N ASN A 78 -3.99 -16.57 -4.53
CA ASN A 78 -4.90 -17.45 -3.81
C ASN A 78 -4.25 -18.11 -2.58
N VAL A 79 -2.94 -18.36 -2.64
CA VAL A 79 -2.22 -19.13 -1.61
C VAL A 79 -1.66 -18.23 -0.51
N ALA A 80 -1.23 -17.02 -0.85
CA ALA A 80 -0.63 -16.06 0.07
C ALA A 80 -1.08 -14.61 -0.22
N PRO A 81 -2.39 -14.33 -0.21
CA PRO A 81 -2.90 -12.99 -0.51
C PRO A 81 -2.36 -11.93 0.46
N HIS A 82 -2.27 -12.24 1.77
CA HIS A 82 -1.80 -11.27 2.77
C HIS A 82 -0.31 -10.97 2.60
N TYR A 83 0.49 -11.97 2.24
CA TYR A 83 1.89 -11.75 1.87
C TYR A 83 2.01 -10.76 0.71
N LEU A 84 1.25 -10.95 -0.38
CA LEU A 84 1.28 -10.04 -1.53
C LEU A 84 0.78 -8.64 -1.18
N MET A 85 -0.27 -8.52 -0.36
CA MET A 85 -0.74 -7.23 0.14
C MET A 85 0.33 -6.53 0.98
N ASN A 86 1.09 -7.25 1.81
CA ASN A 86 2.21 -6.68 2.56
C ASN A 86 3.37 -6.26 1.66
N VAL A 87 3.69 -7.00 0.60
CA VAL A 87 4.68 -6.56 -0.40
C VAL A 87 4.20 -5.28 -1.08
N PHE A 88 2.93 -5.23 -1.50
CA PHE A 88 2.35 -4.03 -2.10
C PHE A 88 2.37 -2.83 -1.15
N GLU A 89 2.00 -3.00 0.12
CA GLU A 89 2.12 -1.97 1.16
C GLU A 89 3.56 -1.47 1.27
N ALA A 90 4.51 -2.38 1.44
CA ALA A 90 5.92 -2.04 1.60
C ALA A 90 6.48 -1.22 0.43
N GLU A 91 6.11 -1.58 -0.78
CA GLU A 91 6.55 -0.86 -1.97
C GLU A 91 5.84 0.48 -2.14
N THR A 92 4.56 0.59 -1.81
CA THR A 92 3.75 1.79 -2.11
C THR A 92 3.70 2.82 -0.99
N ALA A 93 3.79 2.42 0.28
CA ALA A 93 3.63 3.32 1.42
C ALA A 93 4.59 4.53 1.40
N PRO A 94 5.91 4.37 1.13
CA PRO A 94 6.81 5.51 1.00
C PRO A 94 6.40 6.50 -0.11
N TYR A 95 5.89 6.00 -1.24
CA TYR A 95 5.44 6.85 -2.34
C TYR A 95 4.14 7.58 -2.01
N ILE A 96 3.18 6.91 -1.35
CA ILE A 96 1.92 7.53 -0.92
C ILE A 96 2.20 8.68 0.04
N VAL A 97 3.03 8.43 1.07
CA VAL A 97 3.48 9.47 2.01
C VAL A 97 4.14 10.63 1.27
N ARG A 98 5.11 10.34 0.40
CA ARG A 98 5.82 11.37 -0.36
C ARG A 98 4.86 12.21 -1.19
N SER A 99 3.96 11.56 -1.92
CA SER A 99 3.06 12.20 -2.86
C SER A 99 2.05 13.09 -2.13
N LEU A 100 1.48 12.63 -1.00
CA LEU A 100 0.60 13.43 -0.16
C LEU A 100 1.28 14.73 0.30
N PHE A 101 2.47 14.63 0.88
CA PHE A 101 3.19 15.79 1.40
C PHE A 101 3.70 16.72 0.28
N MET A 102 4.02 16.19 -0.91
CA MET A 102 4.35 17.02 -2.08
C MET A 102 3.15 17.84 -2.58
N ARG A 103 1.96 17.25 -2.62
CA ARG A 103 0.74 17.92 -3.12
C ARG A 103 0.14 18.90 -2.12
N ASN A 104 0.34 18.68 -0.83
CA ASN A 104 -0.30 19.45 0.24
C ASN A 104 0.76 20.11 1.13
N PRO A 105 1.39 21.22 0.74
CA PRO A 105 2.51 21.82 1.48
C PRO A 105 2.16 22.27 2.90
N ASP A 106 0.90 22.63 3.15
CA ASP A 106 0.43 23.15 4.44
C ASP A 106 0.10 22.06 5.48
N VAL A 107 0.07 20.79 5.06
CA VAL A 107 -0.14 19.66 5.99
C VAL A 107 1.11 19.49 6.86
N ASN A 108 0.94 19.62 8.17
CA ASN A 108 2.02 19.44 9.15
C ASN A 108 2.17 17.99 9.61
N THR A 109 1.05 17.31 9.84
CA THR A 109 0.98 15.91 10.29
C THR A 109 -0.14 15.23 9.55
N CYS A 110 0.03 13.96 9.17
CA CYS A 110 -1.02 13.14 8.61
C CYS A 110 -0.98 11.71 9.18
N HIS A 111 -2.16 11.15 9.45
CA HIS A 111 -2.33 9.79 9.91
C HIS A 111 -2.54 8.85 8.72
N PHE A 112 -1.73 7.81 8.58
CA PHE A 112 -1.81 6.82 7.52
C PHE A 112 -2.36 5.51 8.06
N VAL A 113 -3.27 4.92 7.31
CA VAL A 113 -3.90 3.64 7.60
C VAL A 113 -3.83 2.77 6.36
N PHE A 114 -3.35 1.53 6.54
CA PHE A 114 -3.46 0.47 5.55
C PHE A 114 -4.37 -0.60 6.12
N GLN A 115 -5.37 -0.97 5.34
CA GLN A 115 -6.38 -1.95 5.71
C GLN A 115 -6.79 -2.77 4.48
N TYR A 116 -7.42 -3.90 4.73
CA TYR A 116 -8.01 -4.73 3.68
C TYR A 116 -9.43 -5.11 4.04
N VAL A 117 -10.19 -5.48 3.01
CA VAL A 117 -11.54 -6.02 3.13
C VAL A 117 -11.51 -7.45 2.61
N ASN A 118 -12.06 -8.37 3.38
CA ASN A 118 -12.34 -9.72 2.95
C ASN A 118 -13.72 -10.15 3.47
N PRO A 119 -14.45 -10.95 2.69
CA PRO A 119 -15.74 -11.48 3.14
C PRO A 119 -15.53 -12.43 4.31
N ASP A 120 -16.45 -12.37 5.28
CA ASP A 120 -16.58 -13.38 6.33
C ASP A 120 -17.17 -14.69 5.77
N ASP A 121 -17.31 -15.70 6.63
CA ASP A 121 -17.88 -17.01 6.25
C ASP A 121 -19.35 -16.92 5.77
N TYR A 122 -20.00 -15.78 5.97
CA TYR A 122 -21.37 -15.50 5.56
C TYR A 122 -21.46 -14.60 4.30
N GLY A 123 -20.30 -14.18 3.75
CA GLY A 123 -20.22 -13.31 2.58
C GLY A 123 -20.38 -11.82 2.88
N ASN A 124 -20.29 -11.40 4.15
CA ASN A 124 -20.29 -9.97 4.51
C ASN A 124 -18.86 -9.42 4.52
N ASP A 125 -18.68 -8.27 3.89
CA ASP A 125 -17.39 -7.58 3.90
C ASP A 125 -16.99 -7.16 5.31
N THR A 126 -15.82 -7.64 5.74
CA THR A 126 -15.21 -7.24 7.01
C THR A 126 -13.92 -6.49 6.74
N THR A 127 -13.71 -5.37 7.43
CA THR A 127 -12.48 -4.56 7.32
C THR A 127 -11.48 -4.96 8.38
N HIS A 128 -10.23 -5.18 7.97
CA HIS A 128 -9.13 -5.60 8.82
C HIS A 128 -7.96 -4.64 8.68
N ARG A 129 -7.34 -4.28 9.81
CA ARG A 129 -6.18 -3.38 9.83
C ARG A 129 -4.92 -4.16 9.44
N MET A 130 -4.04 -3.54 8.64
CA MET A 130 -2.69 -4.06 8.38
C MET A 130 -1.68 -3.30 9.23
N LEU A 131 -1.71 -1.96 9.13
CA LEU A 131 -0.87 -1.07 9.92
C LEU A 131 -1.41 0.35 9.94
N SER A 132 -0.85 1.15 10.83
CA SER A 132 -1.06 2.60 10.86
C SER A 132 0.16 3.33 11.39
N PHE A 133 0.34 4.57 11.00
CA PHE A 133 1.41 5.44 11.51
C PHE A 133 1.07 6.91 11.27
N ASP A 134 1.76 7.79 11.98
CA ASP A 134 1.75 9.21 11.66
C ASP A 134 3.00 9.56 10.84
N PHE A 135 2.88 10.58 10.01
CA PHE A 135 4.04 11.19 9.36
C PHE A 135 3.93 12.71 9.43
N THR A 136 5.08 13.38 9.52
CA THR A 136 5.11 14.84 9.71
C THR A 136 5.93 15.54 8.64
N ARG A 137 5.64 16.82 8.42
CA ARG A 137 6.38 17.72 7.52
C ARG A 137 7.85 17.79 7.90
N ALA A 138 8.14 17.85 9.19
CA ALA A 138 9.50 17.91 9.72
C ALA A 138 10.30 16.66 9.38
N ILE A 139 9.68 15.48 9.39
CA ILE A 139 10.32 14.24 8.93
C ILE A 139 10.46 14.28 7.41
N PHE A 140 9.39 14.64 6.69
CA PHE A 140 9.37 14.70 5.23
C PHE A 140 10.53 15.52 4.64
N GLN A 141 10.85 16.66 5.26
CA GLN A 141 11.94 17.56 4.84
C GLN A 141 13.35 16.98 5.08
N LYS A 142 13.51 16.00 5.98
CA LYS A 142 14.81 15.40 6.33
C LYS A 142 15.11 14.10 5.58
N VAL A 143 14.08 13.47 5.00
CA VAL A 143 14.20 12.17 4.34
C VAL A 143 14.92 12.30 2.99
N ASN A 144 15.92 11.42 2.75
CA ASN A 144 16.46 11.20 1.43
C ASN A 144 15.54 10.27 0.63
N TRP A 145 14.56 10.86 -0.06
CA TRP A 145 13.53 10.13 -0.81
C TRP A 145 14.08 9.22 -1.93
N GLY A 146 15.31 9.44 -2.41
CA GLY A 146 15.93 8.57 -3.42
C GLY A 146 16.43 7.22 -2.86
N ARG A 147 16.50 7.09 -1.53
CA ARG A 147 16.93 5.87 -0.82
C ARG A 147 15.96 5.42 0.27
N PHE A 148 14.84 6.12 0.41
CA PHE A 148 13.84 5.85 1.43
C PHE A 148 12.96 4.66 1.02
N ASN A 149 12.69 3.76 1.96
CA ASN A 149 11.91 2.55 1.77
C ASN A 149 11.09 2.26 3.04
N VAL A 150 10.30 1.18 3.03
CA VAL A 150 9.45 0.82 4.17
C VAL A 150 10.23 0.59 5.46
N ASP A 151 11.43 0.00 5.43
CA ASP A 151 12.21 -0.26 6.65
C ASP A 151 12.60 1.05 7.35
N ASN A 152 12.94 2.07 6.56
CA ASN A 152 13.19 3.40 7.09
C ASN A 152 11.92 4.06 7.61
N LEU A 153 10.79 3.91 6.90
CA LEU A 153 9.48 4.41 7.33
C LEU A 153 9.10 3.84 8.70
N ARG A 154 9.17 2.52 8.88
CA ARG A 154 8.84 1.81 10.13
C ARG A 154 9.67 2.29 11.32
N LYS A 155 10.91 2.75 11.09
CA LYS A 155 11.82 3.23 12.13
C LYS A 155 11.57 4.68 12.56
N ILE A 156 11.16 5.54 11.63
CA ILE A 156 11.10 6.99 11.87
C ILE A 156 9.68 7.52 12.01
N ALA A 157 8.68 6.79 11.52
CA ALA A 157 7.29 7.21 11.58
C ALA A 157 6.77 7.14 13.03
N PRO A 158 6.30 8.26 13.61
CA PRO A 158 5.68 8.24 14.91
C PRO A 158 4.44 7.34 14.94
N ASN A 159 4.15 6.77 16.11
CA ASN A 159 2.96 5.95 16.33
C ASN A 159 2.79 4.79 15.34
N PHE A 160 3.90 4.29 14.77
CA PHE A 160 3.87 3.12 13.91
C PHE A 160 3.35 1.89 14.67
N LYS A 161 2.30 1.28 14.15
CA LYS A 161 1.66 0.07 14.69
C LYS A 161 1.35 -0.88 13.54
N GLY A 162 1.94 -2.07 13.58
CA GLY A 162 1.47 -3.21 12.78
C GLY A 162 0.34 -3.93 13.51
N ASP A 163 -0.63 -4.44 12.76
CA ASP A 163 -1.70 -5.27 13.31
C ASP A 163 -1.21 -6.69 13.61
N VAL A 164 -1.54 -7.19 14.79
CA VAL A 164 -1.06 -8.50 15.28
C VAL A 164 -1.75 -9.64 14.52
N ALA A 165 -3.04 -9.51 14.21
CA ALA A 165 -3.78 -10.54 13.49
C ALA A 165 -3.26 -10.65 12.05
N PHE A 166 -3.04 -9.51 11.40
CA PHE A 166 -2.40 -9.47 10.09
C PHE A 166 -0.98 -10.06 10.14
N GLY A 167 -0.18 -9.71 11.16
CA GLY A 167 1.16 -10.28 11.34
C GLY A 167 1.18 -11.80 11.47
N LYS A 168 0.15 -12.39 12.10
CA LYS A 168 -0.01 -13.85 12.16
C LYS A 168 -0.27 -14.45 10.77
N LEU A 169 -1.18 -13.86 9.99
CA LEU A 169 -1.46 -14.29 8.62
C LEU A 169 -0.21 -14.26 7.75
N LEU A 170 0.59 -13.19 7.85
CA LEU A 170 1.87 -13.11 7.15
C LEU A 170 2.83 -14.24 7.53
N SER A 171 2.91 -14.58 8.82
CA SER A 171 3.75 -15.68 9.28
C SER A 171 3.28 -17.01 8.69
N ASP A 172 1.98 -17.28 8.72
CA ASP A 172 1.38 -18.52 8.22
C ASP A 172 1.58 -18.68 6.70
N GLU A 173 1.47 -17.59 5.94
CA GLU A 173 1.60 -17.59 4.48
C GLU A 173 3.05 -17.56 3.98
N SER A 174 3.99 -17.09 4.82
CA SER A 174 5.38 -16.80 4.41
C SER A 174 6.11 -18.00 3.82
N ILE A 175 5.90 -19.22 4.34
CA ILE A 175 6.52 -20.44 3.82
C ILE A 175 6.02 -20.75 2.41
N ALA A 176 4.70 -20.67 2.19
CA ALA A 176 4.11 -20.93 0.88
C ALA A 176 4.62 -19.92 -0.16
N ALA A 177 4.70 -18.64 0.21
CA ALA A 177 5.25 -17.60 -0.65
C ALA A 177 6.74 -17.83 -0.98
N MET A 178 7.55 -18.24 0.00
CA MET A 178 8.96 -18.54 -0.25
C MET A 178 9.15 -19.74 -1.18
N LEU A 179 8.31 -20.78 -1.06
CA LEU A 179 8.37 -21.95 -1.94
C LEU A 179 8.02 -21.59 -3.39
N ASP A 180 6.94 -20.83 -3.59
CA ASP A 180 6.51 -20.37 -4.92
C ASP A 180 7.55 -19.48 -5.59
N LEU A 181 8.09 -18.49 -4.86
CA LEU A 181 9.12 -17.59 -5.38
C LEU A 181 10.43 -18.29 -5.74
N LYS A 182 10.78 -19.37 -5.04
CA LYS A 182 11.96 -20.20 -5.34
C LYS A 182 11.75 -21.15 -6.51
N SER A 183 10.54 -21.68 -6.69
CA SER A 183 10.25 -22.55 -7.84
C SER A 183 10.23 -21.80 -9.18
N ASN A 184 10.11 -20.46 -9.13
CA ASN A 184 10.07 -19.59 -10.30
C ASN A 184 11.41 -18.87 -10.56
N GLU A 185 12.53 -19.41 -10.05
CA GLU A 185 13.91 -18.98 -10.39
C GLU A 185 14.46 -19.71 -11.61
#